data_AF-B1ZLM2-F1
#
_entry.id   AF-B1ZLM2-F1
#
_cell.length_a   1.000
_cell.length_b   1.000
_cell.length_c   1.000
_cell.angle_alpha   90.00
_cell.angle_beta   90.00
_cell.angle_gamma   90.00
#
_symmetry.space_group_name_H-M   'P 1'
#
loop_
_entity.id
_entity.type
_entity.pdbx_description
1 polymer ?
#
loop_
_entity_poly.entity_id
_entity_poly.type
_entity_poly.pdbx_seq_one_letter_code
_entity_poly.pdbx_strand_id
1 'polypeptide(L)'
;MNEHPVVPVYAFSVWIQAGFDPLLIAVALFLGWKADQFGKVFIAAIAALAISVLFAWLVTRIGLPWPAPVAADLPTFFPVRTVAAFLWAAVGYGARRVLKR
;
A
#
# COMPACT_ATOMS: atom_id res chain seq x y z
N MET A 1 3.51 18.61 34.62
CA MET A 1 3.43 17.17 34.35
C MET A 1 4.38 16.92 33.19
N ASN A 2 5.53 16.31 33.45
CA ASN A 2 6.53 16.01 32.41
C ASN A 2 6.13 14.68 31.77
N GLU A 3 5.23 14.73 30.80
CA GLU A 3 4.89 13.55 30.02
C GLU A 3 6.02 13.31 29.01
N HIS A 4 6.80 12.25 29.22
CA HIS A 4 7.80 11.83 28.26
C HIS A 4 7.09 11.48 26.94
N PRO A 5 7.58 11.94 25.77
CA PRO A 5 7.02 11.53 24.49
C PRO A 5 7.06 10.01 24.38
N VAL A 6 5.89 9.38 24.36
CA VAL A 6 5.76 7.93 24.15
C VAL A 6 5.62 7.66 22.66
N VAL A 7 6.52 6.86 22.11
CA VAL A 7 6.43 6.40 20.72
C VAL A 7 5.47 5.21 20.66
N PRO A 8 4.43 5.25 19.82
CA PRO A 8 3.54 4.11 19.64
C PRO A 8 4.30 2.89 19.13
N VAL A 9 4.20 1.77 19.84
CA VAL A 9 4.77 0.47 19.42
C VAL A 9 3.66 -0.38 18.82
N TYR A 10 3.80 -0.72 17.54
CA TYR A 10 2.86 -1.57 16.83
C TYR A 10 3.35 -3.01 16.77
N ALA A 11 2.44 -3.97 17.00
CA ALA A 11 2.74 -5.39 16.82
C ALA A 11 3.14 -5.69 15.38
N PHE A 12 4.04 -6.65 15.18
CA PHE A 12 4.53 -7.05 13.85
C PHE A 12 3.39 -7.40 12.87
N SER A 13 2.31 -8.02 13.36
CA SER A 13 1.14 -8.32 12.54
C SER A 13 0.51 -7.08 11.90
N VAL A 14 0.50 -5.94 12.59
CA VAL A 14 -0.05 -4.67 12.08
C VAL A 14 0.79 -4.14 10.91
N TRP A 15 2.12 -4.26 11.02
CA TRP A 15 3.03 -3.91 9.93
C TRP A 15 2.74 -4.72 8.67
N ILE A 16 2.54 -6.04 8.84
CA ILE A 16 2.19 -6.92 7.72
C ILE A 16 0.83 -6.56 7.14
N GLN A 17 -0.20 -6.38 7.97
CA GLN A 17 -1.54 -5.98 7.54
C GLN A 17 -1.54 -4.67 6.74
N ALA A 18 -0.66 -3.72 7.07
CA ALA A 18 -0.55 -2.47 6.31
C ALA A 18 -0.19 -2.70 4.83
N GLY A 19 0.57 -3.75 4.53
CA GLY A 19 0.93 -4.16 3.17
C GLY A 19 -0.17 -4.93 2.42
N PHE A 20 -1.22 -5.37 3.12
CA PHE A 20 -2.38 -6.07 2.56
C PHE A 20 -3.61 -5.16 2.37
N ASP A 21 -3.38 -3.86 2.16
CA ASP A 21 -4.46 -2.94 1.87
C ASP A 21 -5.17 -3.32 0.56
N PRO A 22 -6.50 -3.55 0.59
CA PRO A 22 -7.23 -4.08 -0.56
C PRO A 22 -7.16 -3.15 -1.77
N LEU A 23 -7.16 -1.83 -1.57
CA LEU A 23 -7.08 -0.88 -2.66
C LEU A 23 -5.65 -0.79 -3.20
N LEU A 24 -4.65 -0.81 -2.31
CA LEU A 24 -3.24 -0.88 -2.72
C LEU A 24 -2.99 -2.10 -3.60
N ILE A 25 -3.47 -3.27 -3.17
CA ILE A 25 -3.38 -4.53 -3.92
C ILE A 25 -4.06 -4.38 -5.29
N ALA A 26 -5.32 -3.94 -5.31
CA ALA A 26 -6.10 -3.84 -6.54
C ALA A 26 -5.44 -2.92 -7.57
N VAL A 27 -5.01 -1.73 -7.14
CA VAL A 27 -4.37 -0.74 -8.02
C VAL A 27 -2.98 -1.19 -8.45
N ALA A 28 -2.18 -1.74 -7.54
CA ALA A 28 -0.84 -2.24 -7.86
C ALA A 28 -0.91 -3.40 -8.87
N LEU A 29 -1.79 -4.37 -8.66
CA LEU A 29 -2.01 -5.47 -9.60
C LEU A 29 -2.48 -4.96 -10.96
N PHE A 30 -3.46 -4.06 -10.99
CA PHE A 30 -4.01 -3.51 -12.23
C PHE A 30 -2.95 -2.74 -13.03
N LEU A 31 -2.23 -1.82 -12.39
CA LEU A 31 -1.19 -1.01 -13.04
C LEU A 31 0.03 -1.86 -13.41
N GLY A 32 0.43 -2.80 -12.54
CA GLY A 32 1.49 -3.76 -12.80
C GLY A 32 1.17 -4.66 -14.00
N TRP A 33 -0.07 -5.13 -14.12
CA TRP A 33 -0.52 -5.87 -15.30
C TRP A 33 -0.44 -5.01 -16.56
N LYS A 34 -0.78 -3.73 -16.50
CA LYS A 34 -0.68 -2.81 -17.66
C LYS A 34 0.75 -2.38 -18.00
N ALA A 35 1.74 -2.69 -17.17
CA ALA A 35 3.12 -2.30 -17.40
C ALA A 35 3.78 -3.12 -18.53
N ASP A 36 4.35 -2.42 -19.52
CA ASP A 36 5.07 -3.03 -20.64
C ASP A 36 6.55 -3.28 -20.32
N GLN A 37 7.14 -2.48 -19.43
CA GLN A 37 8.55 -2.53 -19.04
C GLN A 37 8.67 -2.67 -17.52
N PHE A 38 9.77 -3.27 -17.06
CA PHE A 38 10.01 -3.44 -15.62
C PHE A 38 10.09 -2.09 -14.89
N GLY A 39 10.65 -1.06 -15.52
CA GLY A 39 10.67 0.30 -14.96
C GLY A 39 9.27 0.85 -14.64
N LYS A 40 8.25 0.49 -15.42
CA LYS A 40 6.85 0.90 -15.17
C LYS A 40 6.27 0.25 -13.91
N VAL A 41 6.87 -0.81 -13.38
CA VAL A 41 6.47 -1.43 -12.10
C VAL A 41 6.73 -0.47 -10.94
N PHE A 42 7.83 0.27 -10.95
CA PHE A 42 8.11 1.29 -9.94
C PHE A 42 7.08 2.43 -10.00
N ILE A 43 6.73 2.87 -11.21
CA ILE A 43 5.68 3.89 -11.40
C ILE A 43 4.33 3.37 -10.92
N ALA A 44 3.99 2.12 -11.23
CA ALA A 44 2.77 1.46 -10.74
C ALA A 44 2.74 1.39 -9.21
N ALA A 45 3.86 1.08 -8.57
CA ALA A 45 3.98 1.02 -7.12
C ALA A 45 3.77 2.39 -6.47
N ILE A 46 4.41 3.44 -7.01
CA ILE A 46 4.25 4.82 -6.53
C ILE A 46 2.81 5.28 -6.69
N ALA A 47 2.20 5.03 -7.86
CA ALA A 47 0.81 5.39 -8.14
C ALA A 47 -0.17 4.65 -7.23
N ALA A 48 0.02 3.33 -7.04
CA ALA A 48 -0.81 2.53 -6.13
C ALA A 48 -0.68 2.99 -4.67
N LEU A 49 0.52 3.33 -4.23
CA LEU A 49 0.75 3.88 -2.91
C LEU A 49 0.03 5.22 -2.74
N ALA A 50 0.20 6.15 -3.68
CA ALA A 50 -0.45 7.46 -3.62
C ALA A 50 -1.98 7.33 -3.62
N ILE A 51 -2.54 6.54 -4.53
CA ILE A 51 -3.99 6.34 -4.64
C ILE A 51 -4.55 5.69 -3.37
N SER A 52 -3.90 4.64 -2.87
CA SER A 52 -4.37 3.94 -1.65
C SER A 52 -4.30 4.83 -0.41
N VAL A 53 -3.24 5.61 -0.24
CA VAL A 53 -3.09 6.53 0.89
C VAL A 53 -4.13 7.65 0.84
N LEU A 54 -4.33 8.28 -0.32
CA LEU A 54 -5.33 9.34 -0.47
C LEU A 54 -6.75 8.82 -0.24
N PHE A 55 -7.04 7.61 -0.72
CA PHE A 55 -8.33 6.99 -0.51
C PHE A 55 -8.57 6.60 0.95
N ALA A 56 -7.60 5.95 1.59
CA ALA A 56 -7.71 5.61 3.01
C ALA A 56 -7.86 6.86 3.88
N TRP A 57 -7.12 7.94 3.55
CA TRP A 57 -7.30 9.24 4.18
C TRP A 57 -8.73 9.76 4.01
N LEU A 58 -9.28 9.72 2.80
CA LEU A 58 -10.64 10.20 2.52
C LEU A 58 -11.70 9.38 3.27
N VAL A 59 -11.60 8.05 3.23
CA VAL A 59 -12.53 7.10 3.88
C VAL A 59 -12.51 7.26 5.39
N THR A 60 -11.32 7.35 5.99
CA THR A 60 -11.20 7.57 7.44
C THR A 60 -11.68 8.95 7.85
N ARG A 61 -11.50 9.98 7.00
CA ARG A 61 -12.03 11.33 7.21
C ARG A 61 -13.56 11.40 7.32
N ILE A 62 -14.27 10.53 6.60
CA ILE A 62 -15.74 10.47 6.60
C ILE A 62 -16.29 9.44 7.61
N GLY A 63 -15.41 8.86 8.44
CA GLY A 63 -15.79 7.94 9.53
C GLY A 63 -16.09 6.51 9.09
N LEU A 64 -15.79 6.15 7.84
CA LEU A 64 -15.95 4.77 7.36
C LEU A 64 -14.78 3.91 7.85
N PRO A 65 -15.05 2.71 8.40
CA PRO A 65 -13.99 1.81 8.83
C PRO A 65 -13.23 1.28 7.61
N TRP A 66 -11.91 1.32 7.66
CA TRP A 66 -11.03 0.77 6.63
C TRP A 66 -10.29 -0.46 7.19
N PRO A 67 -10.27 -1.60 6.47
CA PRO A 67 -9.69 -2.84 6.98
C PRO A 67 -8.16 -2.80 7.10
N ALA A 68 -7.49 -1.89 6.38
CA ALA A 68 -6.05 -1.70 6.52
C ALA A 68 -5.76 -0.68 7.64
N PRO A 69 -4.70 -0.87 8.46
CA PRO A 69 -4.30 0.06 9.51
C PRO A 69 -3.70 1.34 8.91
N VAL A 70 -4.54 2.14 8.27
CA VAL A 70 -4.18 3.33 7.50
C VAL A 70 -5.18 4.40 7.85
N ALA A 71 -4.68 5.43 8.51
CA ALA A 71 -5.42 6.64 8.81
C ALA A 71 -4.53 7.82 8.43
N ALA A 72 -5.12 9.03 8.39
CA ALA A 72 -4.41 10.28 8.20
C ALA A 72 -3.16 10.42 9.09
N ASP A 73 -3.18 9.72 10.23
CA ASP A 73 -2.25 9.89 11.34
C ASP A 73 -1.15 8.81 11.38
N LEU A 74 -1.11 7.90 10.39
CA LEU A 74 -0.22 6.73 10.38
C LEU A 74 0.81 6.71 9.21
N PRO A 75 1.64 7.75 8.99
CA PRO A 75 2.76 7.70 8.05
C PRO A 75 3.78 6.58 8.36
N THR A 76 3.81 6.11 9.60
CA THR A 76 4.71 5.07 10.10
C THR A 76 4.73 3.81 9.24
N PHE A 77 3.62 3.45 8.61
CA PHE A 77 3.53 2.23 7.78
C PHE A 77 3.93 2.41 6.31
N PHE A 78 4.30 3.63 5.89
CA PHE A 78 4.67 3.89 4.50
C PHE A 78 5.80 2.99 3.98
N PRO A 79 6.90 2.73 4.72
CA PRO A 79 7.97 1.88 4.22
C PRO A 79 7.48 0.47 3.83
N VAL A 80 6.69 -0.18 4.68
CA VAL A 80 6.14 -1.51 4.37
C VAL A 80 5.15 -1.45 3.21
N ARG A 81 4.31 -0.43 3.15
CA ARG A 81 3.37 -0.22 2.04
C ARG A 81 4.08 0.02 0.71
N THR A 82 5.19 0.75 0.70
CA THR A 82 5.99 0.96 -0.51
C THR A 82 6.54 -0.37 -1.03
N VAL A 83 7.12 -1.19 -0.15
CA VAL A 83 7.60 -2.53 -0.51
C VAL A 83 6.44 -3.41 -0.98
N ALA A 84 5.32 -3.41 -0.28
CA ALA A 84 4.14 -4.18 -0.67
C ALA A 84 3.58 -3.73 -2.03
N ALA A 85 3.46 -2.43 -2.28
CA ALA A 85 2.99 -1.88 -3.56
C ALA A 85 3.89 -2.32 -4.71
N PHE A 86 5.21 -2.32 -4.49
CA PHE A 86 6.16 -2.83 -5.46
C PHE A 86 5.99 -4.34 -5.71
N LEU A 87 5.87 -5.14 -4.64
CA LEU A 87 5.68 -6.59 -4.76
C LEU A 87 4.38 -6.93 -5.49
N TRP A 88 3.26 -6.29 -5.14
CA TRP A 88 1.98 -6.50 -5.82
C TRP A 88 2.01 -6.05 -7.29
N ALA A 89 2.65 -4.92 -7.59
CA ALA A 89 2.83 -4.50 -8.98
C ALA A 89 3.72 -5.47 -9.76
N ALA A 90 4.78 -5.99 -9.15
CA ALA A 90 5.64 -7.01 -9.74
C ALA A 90 4.88 -8.32 -9.99
N VAL A 91 4.01 -8.74 -9.07
CA VAL A 91 3.11 -9.89 -9.24
C VAL A 91 2.18 -9.67 -10.43
N GLY A 92 1.53 -8.50 -10.55
CA GLY A 92 0.66 -8.19 -11.69
C GLY A 92 1.41 -8.22 -13.02
N TYR A 93 2.61 -7.64 -13.06
CA TYR A 93 3.49 -7.62 -14.22
C TYR A 93 3.99 -9.02 -14.62
N GLY A 94 4.34 -9.84 -13.63
CA GLY A 94 4.77 -11.22 -13.81
C GLY A 94 3.64 -12.12 -14.30
N ALA A 95 2.47 -12.02 -13.67
CA ALA A 95 1.29 -12.79 -14.04
C ALA A 95 0.89 -12.58 -15.51
N ARG A 96 0.94 -11.33 -16.01
CA ARG A 96 0.69 -11.05 -17.44
C ARG A 96 1.67 -11.76 -18.36
N ARG A 97 2.95 -11.86 -17.99
CA ARG A 97 3.97 -12.52 -18.80
C ARG A 97 3.83 -14.03 -18.83
N VAL A 98 3.41 -14.62 -17.72
CA VAL A 98 3.16 -16.06 -17.66
C VAL A 98 1.88 -16.41 -18.44
N LEU A 99 0.83 -15.60 -18.33
CA LEU A 99 -0.47 -15.86 -18.96
C LEU A 99 -0.56 -15.46 -20.45
N LYS A 100 0.34 -14.60 -20.95
CA LYS A 100 0.43 -14.24 -22.38
C LYS A 100 1.54 -14.99 -23.12
N ARG A 101 2.16 -15.99 -22.50
CA ARG A 101 2.98 -16.99 -23.18
C ARG A 101 2.08 -18.11 -23.67
#